data_AF-A0A1G2S5X4-F1
#
_entry.id   AF-A0A1G2S5X4-F1
#
_cell.length_a   1.000
_cell.length_b   1.000
_cell.length_c   1.000
_cell.angle_alpha   90.00
_cell.angle_beta   90.00
_cell.angle_gamma   90.00
#
_symmetry.space_group_name_H-M   'P 1'
#
loop_
_entity.id
_entity.type
_entity.pdbx_description
1 polymer ?
#
loop_
_entity_poly.entity_id
_entity_poly.type
_entity_poly.pdbx_seq_one_letter_code
_entity_poly.pdbx_strand_id
1 'polypeptide(L)'
;MCFSATASFVAGTALSVAGVATLKKVNIKKERAFAAIPLLFGVQQIIEGTVWLSFQYGLPFLNQIATYSFVIFAYVLWPILIPFSIGFMEPDIHRKKILFLFQFIGSATGLYLLYFILTHPISSLIVNESIAYTAPIKYGVLLVASYVLATCISCLFSSYRIINMLGIIATLSLTIAYYFYTASYESVWCFFAAILSGMVYLYFKRD
;
A
#
# COMPACT_ATOMS: atom_id res chain seq x y z
N MET A 1 -6.66 -14.08 1.44
CA MET A 1 -5.71 -15.08 1.95
C MET A 1 -4.35 -14.43 2.13
N CYS A 2 -4.09 -13.88 3.32
CA CYS A 2 -2.80 -13.32 3.76
C CYS A 2 -2.16 -14.23 4.83
N PHE A 3 -2.56 -15.50 4.78
CA PHE A 3 -2.65 -16.35 5.95
C PHE A 3 -1.36 -17.14 6.24
N SER A 4 -0.29 -16.93 5.46
CA SER A 4 0.95 -17.69 5.65
C SER A 4 2.17 -17.02 5.05
N ALA A 5 3.36 -17.37 5.58
CA ALA A 5 4.65 -17.01 5.02
C ALA A 5 4.76 -17.36 3.53
N THR A 6 4.27 -18.53 3.12
CA THR A 6 4.37 -19.00 1.74
C THR A 6 3.61 -18.08 0.79
N ALA A 7 2.38 -17.70 1.13
CA ALA A 7 1.58 -16.79 0.31
C ALA A 7 2.29 -15.43 0.14
N SER A 8 2.82 -14.88 1.23
CA SER A 8 3.55 -13.62 1.24
C SER A 8 4.84 -13.67 0.38
N PHE A 9 5.64 -14.72 0.47
CA PHE A 9 6.86 -14.84 -0.36
C PHE A 9 6.57 -15.11 -1.84
N VAL A 10 5.54 -15.90 -2.16
CA VAL A 10 5.13 -16.13 -3.55
C VAL A 10 4.63 -14.83 -4.18
N ALA A 11 3.71 -14.12 -3.51
CA ALA A 11 3.21 -12.83 -3.97
C ALA A 11 4.36 -11.81 -4.07
N GLY A 12 5.19 -11.74 -3.03
CA GLY A 12 6.35 -10.86 -2.95
C GLY A 12 7.30 -11.04 -4.13
N THR A 13 7.72 -12.27 -4.39
CA THR A 13 8.63 -12.61 -5.50
C THR A 13 8.01 -12.29 -6.86
N ALA A 14 6.77 -12.71 -7.09
CA ALA A 14 6.07 -12.46 -8.35
C ALA A 14 5.95 -10.96 -8.65
N LEU A 15 5.60 -10.17 -7.63
CA LEU A 15 5.45 -8.72 -7.73
C LEU A 15 6.77 -8.00 -7.87
N SER A 16 7.83 -8.44 -7.19
CA SER A 16 9.18 -7.90 -7.39
C SER A 16 9.66 -8.12 -8.82
N VAL A 17 9.46 -9.32 -9.39
CA VAL A 17 9.79 -9.60 -10.79
C VAL A 17 8.98 -8.71 -11.74
N ALA A 18 7.66 -8.64 -11.54
CA ALA A 18 6.79 -7.79 -12.34
C ALA A 18 7.21 -6.31 -12.24
N GLY A 19 7.47 -5.81 -11.04
CA GLY A 19 7.86 -4.42 -10.80
C GLY A 19 9.22 -4.06 -11.39
N VAL A 20 10.23 -4.94 -11.30
CA VAL A 20 11.51 -4.74 -11.99
C VAL A 20 11.31 -4.72 -13.50
N ALA A 21 10.48 -5.62 -14.04
CA ALA A 21 10.15 -5.63 -15.46
C ALA A 21 9.42 -4.35 -15.90
N THR A 22 8.47 -3.85 -15.11
CA THR A 22 7.77 -2.57 -15.35
C THR A 22 8.77 -1.42 -15.37
N LEU A 23 9.62 -1.30 -14.34
CA LEU A 23 10.59 -0.20 -14.23
C LEU A 23 11.61 -0.17 -15.37
N LYS A 24 12.03 -1.34 -15.88
CA LYS A 24 12.92 -1.42 -17.05
C LYS A 24 12.28 -0.90 -18.34
N LYS A 25 10.96 -0.85 -18.43
CA LYS A 25 10.23 -0.32 -19.59
C LYS A 25 10.01 1.20 -19.53
N VAL A 26 10.16 1.81 -18.35
CA VAL A 26 9.88 3.23 -18.18
C VAL A 26 11.01 4.12 -18.68
N ASN A 27 10.73 4.86 -19.74
CA ASN A 27 11.65 5.87 -20.27
C ASN A 27 11.39 7.27 -19.67
N ILE A 28 10.17 7.56 -19.25
CA ILE A 28 9.76 8.89 -18.76
C ILE A 28 9.92 8.96 -17.24
N LYS A 29 10.72 9.92 -16.75
CA LYS A 29 10.98 10.08 -15.29
C LYS A 29 9.70 10.22 -14.45
N LYS A 30 8.68 10.89 -14.99
CA LYS A 30 7.39 11.15 -14.32
C LYS A 30 6.57 9.89 -14.04
N GLU A 31 6.80 8.81 -14.79
CA GLU A 31 6.07 7.54 -14.66
C GLU A 31 6.72 6.58 -13.68
N ARG A 32 7.99 6.81 -13.30
CA ARG A 32 8.80 5.87 -12.50
C ARG A 32 8.19 5.58 -11.14
N ALA A 33 7.62 6.59 -10.47
CA ALA A 33 7.00 6.42 -9.16
C ALA A 33 5.79 5.47 -9.23
N PHE A 34 4.94 5.64 -10.24
CA PHE A 34 3.79 4.76 -10.47
C PHE A 34 4.22 3.35 -10.90
N ALA A 35 5.21 3.24 -11.78
CA ALA A 35 5.75 1.97 -12.23
C ALA A 35 6.48 1.17 -11.13
N ALA A 36 6.94 1.83 -10.06
CA ALA A 36 7.57 1.19 -8.91
C ALA A 36 6.56 0.51 -7.97
N ILE A 37 5.26 0.83 -8.07
CA ILE A 37 4.21 0.32 -7.16
C ILE A 37 4.25 -1.21 -7.00
N PRO A 38 4.33 -2.02 -8.08
CA PRO A 38 4.37 -3.48 -7.93
C PRO A 38 5.62 -3.96 -7.20
N LEU A 39 6.78 -3.33 -7.45
CA LEU A 39 8.02 -3.68 -6.76
C LEU A 39 7.91 -3.38 -5.26
N LEU A 40 7.34 -2.22 -4.90
CA LEU A 40 7.15 -1.81 -3.51
C LEU A 40 6.17 -2.72 -2.77
N PHE A 41 5.07 -3.13 -3.41
CA PHE A 41 4.20 -4.17 -2.84
C PHE A 41 4.92 -5.51 -2.72
N GLY A 42 5.78 -5.88 -3.68
CA GLY A 42 6.60 -7.08 -3.61
C GLY A 42 7.51 -7.08 -2.38
N VAL A 43 8.21 -5.97 -2.12
CA VAL A 43 9.01 -5.76 -0.92
C VAL A 43 8.15 -5.84 0.35
N GLN A 44 7.00 -5.17 0.37
CA GLN A 44 6.09 -5.20 1.52
C GLN A 44 5.59 -6.63 1.83
N GLN A 45 5.30 -7.43 0.81
CA GLN A 45 4.88 -8.83 0.97
C GLN A 45 6.04 -9.72 1.46
N ILE A 46 7.27 -9.50 1.01
CA ILE A 46 8.45 -10.20 1.56
C ILE A 46 8.65 -9.85 3.05
N ILE A 47 8.44 -8.58 3.42
CA ILE A 47 8.50 -8.14 4.82
C ILE A 47 7.41 -8.85 5.64
N GLU A 48 6.17 -8.93 5.15
CA GLU A 48 5.10 -9.65 5.83
C GLU A 48 5.37 -11.15 5.96
N GLY A 49 5.97 -11.78 4.95
CA GLY A 49 6.46 -13.16 5.04
C GLY A 49 7.51 -13.33 6.13
N THR A 50 8.36 -12.32 6.33
CA THR A 50 9.35 -12.28 7.41
C THR A 50 8.68 -12.14 8.79
N VAL A 51 7.59 -11.37 8.89
CA VAL A 51 6.77 -11.31 10.11
C VAL A 51 6.21 -12.70 10.43
N TRP A 52 5.66 -13.42 9.45
CA TRP A 52 5.20 -14.80 9.64
C TRP A 52 6.30 -15.74 10.15
N LEU A 53 7.48 -15.73 9.52
CA LEU A 53 8.60 -16.57 9.96
C LEU A 53 9.07 -16.21 11.38
N SER A 54 9.03 -14.93 11.75
CA SER A 54 9.42 -14.49 13.09
C SER A 54 8.53 -15.06 14.18
N PHE A 55 7.22 -15.24 13.92
CA PHE A 55 6.32 -15.94 14.83
C PHE A 55 6.62 -17.43 14.89
N GLN A 56 6.82 -18.07 13.72
CA GLN A 56 7.09 -19.50 13.63
C GLN A 56 8.35 -19.93 14.40
N TYR A 57 9.41 -19.12 14.33
CA TYR A 57 10.70 -19.42 14.95
C TYR A 57 10.94 -18.71 16.28
N GLY A 58 9.96 -17.96 16.81
CA GLY A 58 10.08 -17.26 18.09
C GLY A 58 11.21 -16.22 18.10
N LEU A 59 11.31 -15.39 17.05
CA LEU A 59 12.38 -14.40 16.84
C LEU A 59 11.87 -12.98 17.12
N PRO A 60 11.83 -12.51 18.38
CA PRO A 60 11.16 -11.26 18.76
C PRO A 60 11.83 -10.02 18.14
N PHE A 61 13.16 -9.98 18.04
CA PHE A 61 13.87 -8.86 17.44
C PHE A 61 13.59 -8.73 15.93
N LEU A 62 13.56 -9.86 15.22
CA LEU A 62 13.20 -9.90 13.80
C LEU A 62 11.73 -9.51 13.60
N ASN A 63 10.84 -10.00 14.46
CA ASN A 63 9.42 -9.63 14.44
C ASN A 63 9.27 -8.11 14.56
N GLN A 64 9.96 -7.48 15.50
CA GLN A 64 9.88 -6.03 15.71
C GLN A 64 10.34 -5.27 14.46
N ILE A 65 11.52 -5.59 13.92
CA ILE A 65 12.05 -4.92 12.72
C ILE A 65 11.09 -5.09 11.53
N ALA A 66 10.61 -6.32 11.29
CA ALA A 66 9.72 -6.61 10.18
C ALA A 66 8.35 -5.94 10.36
N THR A 67 7.81 -5.91 11.59
CA THR A 67 6.57 -5.23 11.95
C THR A 67 6.65 -3.74 11.66
N TYR A 68 7.70 -3.06 12.17
CA TYR A 68 7.91 -1.63 11.93
C TYR A 68 8.10 -1.33 10.44
N SER A 69 8.85 -2.17 9.73
CA SER A 69 9.05 -2.03 8.28
C SER A 69 7.72 -2.16 7.53
N PHE A 70 6.88 -3.12 7.89
CA PHE A 70 5.57 -3.32 7.26
C PHE A 70 4.64 -2.12 7.47
N VAL A 71 4.52 -1.63 8.71
CA VAL A 71 3.61 -0.52 9.01
C VAL A 71 4.10 0.82 8.43
N ILE A 72 5.41 1.02 8.25
CA ILE A 72 5.92 2.19 7.51
C ILE A 72 5.46 2.15 6.06
N PHE A 73 5.52 1.00 5.40
CA PHE A 73 4.94 0.85 4.06
C PHE A 73 3.43 1.09 4.08
N ALA A 74 2.70 0.39 4.96
CA ALA A 74 1.25 0.43 5.02
C ALA A 74 0.71 1.85 5.32
N TYR A 75 1.24 2.51 6.33
CA TYR A 75 0.67 3.76 6.87
C TYR A 75 1.33 5.02 6.37
N VAL A 76 2.62 4.99 6.01
CA VAL A 76 3.36 6.21 5.63
C VAL A 76 3.56 6.25 4.13
N LEU A 77 4.09 5.19 3.54
CA LEU A 77 4.49 5.19 2.13
C LEU A 77 3.28 5.37 1.20
N TRP A 78 2.23 4.56 1.31
CA TRP A 78 1.11 4.58 0.36
C TRP A 78 0.32 5.88 0.29
N PRO A 79 -0.15 6.50 1.40
CA PRO A 79 -0.90 7.75 1.32
C PRO A 79 -0.08 8.89 0.72
N ILE A 80 1.26 8.84 0.80
CA ILE A 80 2.14 9.81 0.17
C ILE A 80 2.38 9.43 -1.30
N LEU A 81 2.83 8.21 -1.55
CA LEU A 81 3.31 7.78 -2.86
C LEU A 81 2.22 7.82 -3.94
N ILE A 82 1.00 7.37 -3.62
CA ILE A 82 -0.08 7.26 -4.60
C ILE A 82 -0.44 8.62 -5.22
N PRO A 83 -0.85 9.66 -4.46
CA PRO A 83 -1.24 10.94 -5.04
C PRO A 83 -0.05 11.66 -5.73
N PHE A 84 1.18 11.45 -5.27
CA PHE A 84 2.37 11.97 -5.94
C PHE A 84 2.62 11.30 -7.29
N SER A 85 2.54 9.96 -7.33
CA SER A 85 2.73 9.18 -8.56
C SER A 85 1.74 9.60 -9.64
N ILE A 86 0.48 9.79 -9.27
CA ILE A 86 -0.58 10.20 -10.19
C ILE A 86 -0.38 11.66 -10.63
N GLY A 87 -0.10 12.57 -9.70
CA GLY A 87 0.10 13.98 -10.01
C GLY A 87 1.32 14.24 -10.91
N PHE A 88 2.37 13.42 -10.83
CA PHE A 88 3.51 13.50 -11.76
C PHE A 88 3.15 13.06 -13.17
N MET A 89 2.31 12.03 -13.32
CA MET A 89 1.88 11.50 -14.62
C MET A 89 0.80 12.35 -15.29
N GLU A 90 -0.05 13.03 -14.52
CA GLU A 90 -1.20 13.75 -15.03
C GLU A 90 -0.78 14.84 -16.05
N PRO A 91 -1.33 14.90 -17.27
CA PRO A 91 -1.07 16.01 -18.18
C PRO A 91 -1.90 17.27 -17.85
N ASP A 92 -3.17 17.10 -17.49
CA ASP A 92 -4.15 18.19 -17.35
C ASP A 92 -3.87 19.10 -16.13
N ILE A 93 -3.86 20.42 -16.37
CA ILE A 93 -3.51 21.40 -15.34
C ILE A 93 -4.60 21.58 -14.27
N HIS A 94 -5.87 21.42 -14.61
CA HIS A 94 -6.97 21.53 -13.65
C HIS A 94 -7.01 20.31 -12.74
N ARG A 95 -6.85 19.11 -13.30
CA ARG A 95 -6.74 17.85 -12.54
C ARG A 95 -5.52 17.87 -11.62
N LYS A 96 -4.38 18.39 -12.09
CA LYS A 96 -3.18 18.58 -11.24
C LYS A 96 -3.44 19.42 -9.99
N LYS A 97 -4.20 20.51 -10.10
CA LYS A 97 -4.53 21.34 -8.93
C LYS A 97 -5.33 20.55 -7.89
N ILE A 98 -6.26 19.70 -8.34
CA ILE A 98 -7.01 18.82 -7.45
C ILE A 98 -6.09 17.75 -6.83
N LEU A 99 -5.23 17.13 -7.64
CA LEU A 99 -4.27 16.12 -7.16
C LEU A 99 -3.26 16.71 -6.16
N PHE A 100 -2.90 17.98 -6.30
CA PHE A 100 -2.05 18.68 -5.33
C PHE A 100 -2.70 18.74 -3.93
N LEU A 101 -4.02 18.92 -3.85
CA LEU A 101 -4.73 18.83 -2.57
C LEU A 101 -4.61 17.42 -1.97
N PHE A 102 -4.77 16.36 -2.77
CA PHE A 102 -4.59 14.98 -2.31
C PHE A 102 -3.15 14.68 -1.90
N GLN A 103 -2.15 15.25 -2.59
CA GLN A 103 -0.74 15.14 -2.20
C GLN A 103 -0.49 15.75 -0.82
N PHE A 104 -1.09 16.91 -0.54
CA PHE A 104 -1.02 17.54 0.77
C PHE A 104 -1.71 16.69 1.84
N ILE A 105 -2.94 16.25 1.60
CA ILE A 105 -3.70 15.38 2.52
C ILE A 105 -2.92 14.08 2.80
N GLY A 106 -2.38 13.45 1.76
CA GLY A 106 -1.59 12.23 1.86
C GLY A 106 -0.30 12.41 2.64
N SER A 107 0.43 13.51 2.40
CA SER A 107 1.63 13.88 3.16
C SER A 107 1.33 14.14 4.62
N ALA A 108 0.30 14.94 4.92
CA ALA A 108 -0.12 15.22 6.29
C ALA A 108 -0.54 13.92 7.01
N THR A 109 -1.31 13.07 6.35
CA THR A 109 -1.75 11.77 6.89
C THR A 109 -0.56 10.84 7.15
N GLY A 110 0.34 10.69 6.18
CA GLY A 110 1.52 9.83 6.31
C GLY A 110 2.51 10.32 7.38
N LEU A 111 2.76 11.63 7.46
CA LEU A 111 3.61 12.22 8.50
C LEU A 111 2.99 12.10 9.90
N TYR A 112 1.67 12.27 10.01
CA TYR A 112 0.96 12.08 11.28
C TYR A 112 1.04 10.62 11.74
N LEU A 113 0.83 9.67 10.83
CA LEU A 113 0.99 8.24 11.11
C LEU A 113 2.45 7.87 11.43
N LEU A 114 3.43 8.50 10.77
CA LEU A 114 4.84 8.32 11.10
C LEU A 114 5.15 8.81 12.52
N TYR A 115 4.67 10.00 12.89
CA TYR A 115 4.79 10.50 14.27
C TYR A 115 4.20 9.50 15.26
N PHE A 116 3.05 8.88 14.96
CA PHE A 116 2.47 7.85 15.80
C PHE A 116 3.38 6.62 15.94
N ILE A 117 3.87 6.07 14.82
CA ILE A 117 4.77 4.90 14.82
C ILE A 117 6.03 5.17 15.67
N LEU A 118 6.53 6.40 15.69
CA LEU A 118 7.71 6.79 16.45
C LEU A 118 7.44 7.04 17.95
N THR A 119 6.20 7.35 18.33
CA THR A 119 5.84 7.73 19.70
C THR A 119 5.11 6.64 20.47
N HIS A 120 4.56 5.64 19.78
CA HIS A 120 3.80 4.55 20.38
C HIS A 120 4.36 3.20 19.95
N PRO A 121 4.45 2.22 20.87
CA PRO A 121 4.92 0.88 20.52
C PRO A 121 3.93 0.21 19.57
N ILE A 122 4.45 -0.33 18.48
CA ILE A 122 3.70 -1.15 17.51
C ILE A 122 4.08 -2.61 17.70
N SER A 123 3.08 -3.48 17.76
CA SER A 123 3.26 -4.93 17.73
C SER A 123 2.42 -5.57 16.63
N SER A 124 2.82 -6.77 16.23
CA SER A 124 2.04 -7.65 15.38
C SER A 124 1.52 -8.82 16.20
N LEU A 125 0.35 -9.33 15.83
CA LEU A 125 -0.34 -10.44 16.48
C LEU A 125 -0.99 -11.31 15.40
N ILE A 126 -1.07 -12.63 15.62
CA ILE A 126 -1.84 -13.51 14.73
C ILE A 126 -3.29 -13.55 15.24
N VAL A 127 -4.23 -13.14 14.39
CA VAL A 127 -5.67 -13.12 14.67
C VAL A 127 -6.41 -13.73 13.48
N ASN A 128 -7.18 -14.79 13.73
CA ASN A 128 -7.97 -15.51 12.70
C ASN A 128 -7.13 -15.84 11.45
N GLU A 129 -5.97 -16.47 11.67
CA GLU A 129 -4.99 -16.85 10.63
C GLU A 129 -4.35 -15.69 9.86
N SER A 130 -4.64 -14.44 10.19
CA SER A 130 -4.02 -13.25 9.59
C SER A 130 -3.16 -12.50 10.58
N ILE A 131 -2.22 -11.70 10.10
CA ILE A 131 -1.47 -10.78 10.96
C ILE A 131 -2.32 -9.52 11.16
N ALA A 132 -2.63 -9.23 12.42
CA ALA A 132 -3.15 -7.96 12.89
C ALA A 132 -1.98 -7.11 13.41
N TYR A 133 -1.98 -5.84 13.06
CA TYR A 133 -1.04 -4.86 13.62
C TYR A 133 -1.79 -4.06 14.67
N THR A 134 -1.13 -3.71 15.78
CA THR A 134 -1.73 -2.83 16.78
C THR A 134 -1.76 -1.41 16.22
N ALA A 135 -2.74 -1.18 15.37
CA ALA A 135 -2.99 0.07 14.72
C ALA A 135 -3.59 1.06 15.71
N PRO A 136 -3.32 2.36 15.54
CA PRO A 136 -4.03 3.43 16.21
C PRO A 136 -5.50 3.54 15.73
N ILE A 137 -6.34 2.52 15.96
CA ILE A 137 -7.78 2.60 15.62
C ILE A 137 -8.47 3.69 16.47
N LYS A 138 -7.84 4.16 17.55
CA LYS A 138 -8.36 5.21 18.43
C LYS A 138 -8.41 6.63 17.84
N TYR A 139 -7.90 6.89 16.63
CA TYR A 139 -7.64 8.27 16.15
C TYR A 139 -8.70 8.83 15.18
N GLY A 140 -9.85 8.15 15.07
CA GLY A 140 -11.09 8.74 14.59
C GLY A 140 -11.32 8.66 13.09
N VAL A 141 -12.61 8.77 12.73
CA VAL A 141 -13.13 8.66 11.35
C VAL A 141 -12.39 9.58 10.37
N LEU A 142 -11.90 10.74 10.84
CA LEU A 142 -11.20 11.71 10.02
C LEU A 142 -9.88 11.19 9.45
N LEU A 143 -9.07 10.47 10.25
CA LEU A 143 -7.77 9.96 9.79
C LEU A 143 -7.94 8.81 8.79
N VAL A 144 -8.93 7.94 9.04
CA VAL A 144 -9.30 6.88 8.10
C VAL A 144 -9.81 7.50 6.80
N ALA A 145 -10.68 8.51 6.89
CA ALA A 145 -11.18 9.22 5.72
C ALA A 145 -10.05 9.90 4.93
N SER A 146 -9.10 10.58 5.61
CA SER A 146 -7.98 11.23 4.93
C SER A 146 -7.04 10.23 4.24
N TYR A 147 -6.82 9.07 4.87
CA TYR A 147 -6.06 7.97 4.26
C TYR A 147 -6.73 7.43 3.00
N VAL A 148 -8.04 7.13 3.07
CA VAL A 148 -8.81 6.63 1.93
C VAL A 148 -8.91 7.68 0.83
N LEU A 149 -9.07 8.96 1.18
CA LEU A 149 -9.05 10.06 0.23
C LEU A 149 -7.72 10.10 -0.54
N ALA A 150 -6.60 9.99 0.16
CA ALA A 150 -5.27 10.04 -0.45
C ALA A 150 -4.95 8.81 -1.31
N THR A 151 -5.30 7.60 -0.86
CA THR A 151 -4.90 6.34 -1.52
C THR A 151 -5.89 5.85 -2.58
N CYS A 152 -7.18 6.09 -2.38
CA CYS A 152 -8.22 5.53 -3.24
C CYS A 152 -8.89 6.60 -4.09
N ILE A 153 -9.35 7.68 -3.45
CA ILE A 153 -10.17 8.70 -4.14
C ILE A 153 -9.31 9.57 -5.05
N SER A 154 -8.05 9.84 -4.69
CA SER A 154 -7.10 10.57 -5.55
C SER A 154 -6.96 9.94 -6.94
N CYS A 155 -7.00 8.61 -7.03
CA CYS A 155 -6.94 7.85 -8.28
C CYS A 155 -8.05 8.24 -9.26
N LEU A 156 -9.25 8.57 -8.77
CA LEU A 156 -10.43 8.88 -9.60
C LEU A 156 -10.31 10.22 -10.34
N PHE A 157 -9.36 11.07 -9.94
CA PHE A 157 -9.13 12.37 -10.55
C PHE A 157 -8.13 12.33 -11.70
N SER A 158 -7.53 11.17 -11.99
CA SER A 158 -6.63 11.02 -13.11
C SER A 158 -7.36 11.04 -14.47
N SER A 159 -6.70 11.54 -15.50
CA SER A 159 -7.13 11.37 -16.89
C SER A 159 -6.92 9.94 -17.42
N TYR A 160 -6.03 9.16 -16.80
CA TYR A 160 -5.77 7.77 -17.20
C TYR A 160 -6.82 6.82 -16.61
N ARG A 161 -7.62 6.19 -17.48
CA ARG A 161 -8.70 5.27 -17.08
C ARG A 161 -8.23 4.10 -16.22
N ILE A 162 -7.02 3.60 -16.46
CA ILE A 162 -6.44 2.48 -15.68
C ILE A 162 -6.25 2.87 -14.20
N ILE A 163 -5.85 4.12 -13.94
CA ILE A 163 -5.65 4.65 -12.58
C ILE A 163 -7.01 4.79 -11.90
N ASN A 164 -8.03 5.28 -12.61
CA ASN A 164 -9.39 5.37 -12.09
C ASN A 164 -9.94 3.97 -11.71
N MET A 165 -9.74 2.96 -12.58
CA MET A 165 -10.14 1.58 -12.29
C MET A 165 -9.43 1.02 -11.06
N LEU A 166 -8.12 1.26 -10.93
CA LEU A 166 -7.35 0.86 -9.74
C LEU A 166 -7.93 1.48 -8.48
N GLY A 167 -8.29 2.77 -8.50
CA GLY A 167 -8.94 3.45 -7.37
C GLY A 167 -10.26 2.81 -6.97
N ILE A 168 -11.13 2.50 -7.94
CA ILE A 168 -12.43 1.85 -7.69
C ILE A 168 -12.23 0.46 -7.08
N ILE A 169 -11.40 -0.37 -7.70
CA ILE A 169 -11.20 -1.76 -7.24
C ILE A 169 -10.48 -1.78 -5.89
N ALA A 170 -9.51 -0.88 -5.66
CA ALA A 170 -8.86 -0.71 -4.36
C ALA A 170 -9.87 -0.32 -3.27
N THR A 171 -10.78 0.61 -3.55
CA THR A 171 -11.85 1.00 -2.63
C THR A 171 -12.77 -0.17 -2.30
N LEU A 172 -13.23 -0.90 -3.32
CA LEU A 172 -14.07 -2.09 -3.13
C LEU A 172 -13.36 -3.17 -2.30
N SER A 173 -12.08 -3.42 -2.59
CA SER A 173 -11.28 -4.39 -1.86
C SER A 173 -11.08 -3.98 -0.39
N LEU A 174 -10.94 -2.68 -0.11
CA LEU A 174 -10.90 -2.17 1.27
C LEU A 174 -12.22 -2.41 1.99
N THR A 175 -13.35 -2.10 1.35
CA THR A 175 -14.68 -2.33 1.94
C THR A 175 -14.90 -3.81 2.26
N ILE A 176 -14.52 -4.71 1.34
CA ILE A 176 -14.58 -6.16 1.55
C ILE A 176 -13.66 -6.58 2.70
N ALA A 177 -12.40 -6.12 2.69
CA ALA A 177 -11.44 -6.45 3.74
C ALA A 177 -11.92 -5.98 5.12
N TYR A 178 -12.46 -4.76 5.22
CA TYR A 178 -12.99 -4.21 6.46
C TYR A 178 -14.20 -4.99 6.98
N TYR A 179 -15.13 -5.38 6.10
CA TYR A 179 -16.34 -6.10 6.50
C TYR A 179 -16.05 -7.54 6.97
N PHE A 180 -15.16 -8.26 6.30
CA PHE A 180 -14.88 -9.67 6.59
C PHE A 180 -13.70 -9.89 7.55
N TYR A 181 -12.76 -8.95 7.66
CA TYR A 181 -11.51 -9.10 8.41
C TYR A 181 -11.28 -7.93 9.36
N THR A 182 -12.27 -7.61 10.21
CA THR A 182 -12.26 -6.42 11.07
C THR A 182 -10.98 -6.20 11.89
N ALA A 183 -10.31 -7.26 12.33
CA ALA A 183 -9.06 -7.16 13.12
C ALA A 183 -7.78 -7.10 12.27
N SER A 184 -7.81 -7.55 11.01
CA SER A 184 -6.63 -7.71 10.14
C SER A 184 -6.84 -7.13 8.74
N TYR A 185 -7.81 -6.22 8.59
CA TYR A 185 -8.21 -5.65 7.31
C TYR A 185 -7.05 -4.96 6.59
N GLU A 186 -6.07 -4.47 7.33
CA GLU A 186 -4.91 -3.73 6.81
C GLU A 186 -3.98 -4.65 6.01
N SER A 187 -3.60 -5.80 6.60
CA SER A 187 -2.82 -6.85 5.95
C SER A 187 -3.58 -7.40 4.73
N VAL A 188 -4.87 -7.69 4.92
CA VAL A 188 -5.73 -8.23 3.86
C VAL A 188 -5.88 -7.27 2.69
N TRP A 189 -6.08 -5.99 2.98
CA TRP A 189 -6.19 -4.98 1.94
C TRP A 189 -4.85 -4.74 1.24
N CYS A 190 -3.73 -4.71 1.95
CA CYS A 190 -2.40 -4.59 1.34
C CYS A 190 -2.14 -5.74 0.35
N PHE A 191 -2.57 -6.95 0.65
CA PHE A 191 -2.45 -8.09 -0.26
C PHE A 191 -3.34 -7.96 -1.49
N PHE A 192 -4.60 -7.51 -1.34
CA PHE A 192 -5.45 -7.23 -2.50
C PHE A 192 -4.86 -6.10 -3.35
N ALA A 193 -4.39 -5.02 -2.74
CA ALA A 193 -3.71 -3.93 -3.42
C ALA A 193 -2.43 -4.40 -4.14
N ALA A 194 -1.70 -5.33 -3.53
CA ALA A 194 -0.54 -5.97 -4.13
C ALA A 194 -0.92 -6.73 -5.41
N ILE A 195 -1.99 -7.54 -5.40
CA ILE A 195 -2.50 -8.21 -6.61
C ILE A 195 -2.95 -7.18 -7.67
N LEU A 196 -3.68 -6.14 -7.25
CA LEU A 196 -4.14 -5.08 -8.15
C LEU A 196 -2.99 -4.33 -8.82
N SER A 197 -1.85 -4.18 -8.13
CA SER A 197 -0.65 -3.57 -8.72
C SER A 197 -0.13 -4.33 -9.94
N GLY A 198 -0.46 -5.62 -10.11
CA GLY A 198 -0.18 -6.36 -11.35
C GLY A 198 -0.81 -5.71 -12.60
N MET A 199 -1.91 -4.97 -12.47
CA MET A 199 -2.49 -4.20 -13.58
C MET A 199 -1.56 -3.08 -14.06
N VAL A 200 -0.72 -2.52 -13.18
CA VAL A 200 0.28 -1.51 -13.54
C VAL A 200 1.32 -2.13 -14.48
N TYR A 201 1.76 -3.36 -14.21
CA TYR A 201 2.65 -4.08 -15.13
C TYR A 201 1.99 -4.30 -16.50
N LEU A 202 0.71 -4.67 -16.53
CA LEU A 202 -0.02 -4.87 -17.79
C LEU A 202 -0.16 -3.57 -18.60
N TYR A 203 -0.33 -2.43 -17.94
CA TYR A 203 -0.37 -1.11 -18.57
C TYR A 203 0.94 -0.80 -19.31
N PHE A 204 2.08 -0.81 -18.60
CA PHE A 204 3.40 -0.57 -19.21
C PHE A 204 3.88 -1.70 -20.11
N LYS A 205 3.24 -2.88 -20.07
CA LYS A 205 3.57 -3.96 -21.01
C LYS A 205 3.00 -3.68 -22.40
N ARG A 206 1.84 -3.02 -22.46
CA ARG A 206 1.06 -2.77 -23.67
C ARG A 206 1.51 -1.52 -24.43
N ASP A 207 2.02 -0.52 -23.71
CA ASP A 207 2.72 0.65 -24.25
C ASP A 207 4.16 0.33 -24.63
#